data_AF-A0A2W4TT33-F1
#
_entry.id   AF-A0A2W4TT33-F1
#
_cell.length_a   1.000
_cell.length_b   1.000
_cell.length_c   1.000
_cell.angle_alpha   90.00
_cell.angle_beta   90.00
_cell.angle_gamma   90.00
#
_symmetry.space_group_name_H-M   'P 1'
#
loop_
_entity.id
_entity.type
_entity.pdbx_description
1 polymer ?
#
loop_
_entity_poly.entity_id
_entity_poly.type
_entity_poly.pdbx_seq_one_letter_code
_entity_poly.pdbx_strand_id
1 'polypeptide(L)'
;MSFCYNPLNSARIFLLALGIVSSGGLSALAQEVDPNTSFRNARAPAQVPTARYASGEAVDLALIIEEWRDRFPQTPVYACACLEATCDSSAIWPFRQFTRYQPLVALGPTNAATNERQGFNCFDIETGADPT
;
A
#
# COMPACT_ATOMS: atom_id res chain seq x y z
N MET A 1 27.78 8.90 -51.71
CA MET A 1 26.65 9.82 -51.45
C MET A 1 27.13 10.89 -50.47
N SER A 2 27.40 12.10 -50.99
CA SER A 2 26.90 13.40 -50.48
C SER A 2 25.98 13.34 -49.25
N PHE A 3 26.01 14.17 -48.20
CA PHE A 3 26.70 15.42 -47.81
C PHE A 3 26.76 15.39 -46.26
N CYS A 4 27.90 15.65 -45.60
CA CYS A 4 28.35 16.92 -45.02
C CYS A 4 27.52 17.53 -43.85
N TYR A 5 28.28 17.78 -42.76
CA TYR A 5 28.29 18.96 -41.88
C TYR A 5 27.33 19.08 -40.67
N ASN A 6 27.91 18.74 -39.51
CA ASN A 6 27.82 19.43 -38.22
C ASN A 6 28.21 20.93 -38.39
N PRO A 7 27.71 21.94 -37.65
CA PRO A 7 28.40 22.22 -36.38
C PRO A 7 27.58 22.95 -35.28
N LEU A 8 28.05 22.72 -34.05
CA LEU A 8 28.10 23.63 -32.90
C LEU A 8 27.91 25.13 -33.20
N ASN A 9 27.01 25.79 -32.47
CA ASN A 9 27.24 27.06 -31.77
C ASN A 9 25.99 27.45 -30.97
N SER A 10 26.10 27.59 -29.65
CA SER A 10 26.38 28.87 -28.98
C SER A 10 25.31 29.93 -29.27
N ALA A 11 24.38 30.09 -28.32
CA ALA A 11 23.63 31.33 -28.18
C ALA A 11 23.27 31.54 -26.71
N ARG A 12 24.15 32.26 -25.99
CA ARG A 12 23.76 33.03 -24.82
C ARG A 12 22.78 34.11 -25.29
N ILE A 13 21.60 34.18 -24.69
CA ILE A 13 20.73 35.35 -24.81
C ILE A 13 20.33 35.76 -23.39
N PHE A 14 20.93 36.85 -22.95
CA PHE A 14 20.47 37.70 -21.85
C PHE A 14 19.89 38.98 -22.48
N LEU A 15 19.04 39.69 -21.72
CA LEU A 15 18.26 40.90 -22.06
C LEU A 15 16.86 40.59 -22.61
N LEU A 16 15.77 41.27 -22.27
CA LEU A 16 15.48 42.43 -21.40
C LEU A 16 13.97 42.40 -21.15
N ALA A 17 13.54 42.96 -20.03
CA ALA A 17 12.14 43.15 -19.68
C ALA A 17 11.39 44.09 -20.65
N LEU A 18 10.13 43.79 -20.93
CA LEU A 18 9.07 44.71 -21.35
C LEU A 18 7.72 44.10 -20.93
N GLY A 19 6.94 44.85 -20.15
CA GLY A 19 5.63 44.42 -19.65
C GLY A 19 4.52 44.48 -20.70
N ILE A 20 3.31 44.02 -20.33
CA ILE A 20 1.99 44.64 -20.50
C ILE A 20 0.89 43.63 -20.09
N VAL A 21 0.18 44.03 -19.03
CA VAL A 21 -1.24 43.90 -18.64
C VAL A 21 -2.24 43.10 -19.52
N SER A 22 -3.01 42.26 -18.80
CA SER A 22 -4.43 41.85 -18.91
C SER A 22 -4.98 40.92 -20.01
N SER A 23 -5.62 39.87 -19.47
CA SER A 23 -6.99 39.39 -19.70
C SER A 23 -7.34 38.54 -20.92
N GLY A 24 -7.74 37.30 -20.60
CA GLY A 24 -8.95 36.68 -21.15
C GLY A 24 -8.73 35.71 -22.30
N GLY A 25 -9.07 34.43 -22.07
CA GLY A 25 -9.60 33.58 -23.12
C GLY A 25 -8.83 32.29 -23.39
N LEU A 26 -9.44 31.18 -22.93
CA LEU A 26 -9.43 29.86 -23.58
C LEU A 26 -8.09 29.11 -23.59
N SER A 27 -7.62 28.68 -22.42
CA SER A 27 -6.83 27.45 -22.36
C SER A 27 -7.78 26.26 -22.56
N ALA A 28 -7.76 25.69 -23.75
CA ALA A 28 -8.34 24.38 -24.02
C ALA A 28 -7.68 23.37 -23.09
N LEU A 29 -8.39 22.92 -22.05
CA LEU A 29 -8.02 21.74 -21.28
C LEU A 29 -8.20 20.54 -22.19
N ALA A 30 -7.13 20.14 -22.88
CA ALA A 30 -7.01 18.78 -23.38
C ALA A 30 -6.92 17.88 -22.13
N GLN A 31 -8.07 17.39 -21.65
CA GLN A 31 -8.09 16.30 -20.69
C GLN A 31 -7.61 15.05 -21.43
N GLU A 32 -6.37 14.69 -21.17
CA GLU A 32 -5.85 13.36 -21.50
C GLU A 32 -6.59 12.35 -20.61
N VAL A 33 -7.66 11.77 -21.16
CA VAL A 33 -8.38 10.64 -20.56
C VAL A 33 -7.48 9.43 -20.69
N ASP A 34 -6.68 9.19 -19.65
CA ASP A 34 -5.96 7.93 -19.49
C ASP A 34 -6.99 6.80 -19.24
N PRO A 35 -7.04 5.76 -20.09
CA PRO A 35 -8.03 4.70 -20.00
C PRO A 35 -7.79 3.70 -18.86
N ASN A 36 -6.83 3.92 -17.96
CA ASN A 36 -6.48 2.97 -16.90
C ASN A 36 -6.74 3.51 -15.48
N THR A 37 -8.02 3.65 -15.12
CA THR A 37 -8.46 4.09 -13.77
C THR A 37 -8.39 3.00 -12.69
N SER A 38 -7.96 1.78 -13.01
CA SER A 38 -7.93 0.67 -12.03
C SER A 38 -6.72 0.70 -11.07
N PHE A 39 -5.65 1.44 -11.39
CA PHE A 39 -4.41 1.49 -10.58
C PHE A 39 -4.16 2.84 -9.89
N ARG A 40 -5.06 3.83 -10.02
CA ARG A 40 -4.72 5.24 -9.76
C ARG A 40 -4.72 5.72 -8.31
N ASN A 41 -5.05 4.87 -7.33
CA ASN A 41 -4.99 5.24 -5.91
C ASN A 41 -4.18 4.25 -5.07
N ALA A 42 -3.00 3.86 -5.54
CA ALA A 42 -2.03 3.20 -4.68
C ALA A 42 -1.65 4.18 -3.55
N ARG A 43 -2.28 4.05 -2.38
CA ARG A 43 -1.90 4.82 -1.18
C ARG A 43 -0.45 4.52 -0.87
N ALA A 44 0.33 5.55 -0.55
CA ALA A 44 1.72 5.36 -0.16
C ALA A 44 1.78 4.39 1.04
N PRO A 45 2.75 3.46 1.14
CA PRO A 45 2.79 2.46 2.22
C PRO A 45 2.68 3.07 3.63
N ALA A 46 3.27 4.26 3.84
CA ALA A 46 3.16 5.03 5.09
C ALA A 46 1.75 5.54 5.41
N GLN A 47 0.78 5.38 4.51
CA GLN A 47 -0.63 5.76 4.69
C GLN A 47 -1.53 4.53 4.83
N VAL A 48 -0.97 3.31 4.77
CA VAL A 48 -1.71 2.05 4.75
C VAL A 48 -1.40 1.27 6.04
N PRO A 49 -2.37 1.10 6.95
CA PRO A 49 -2.15 0.43 8.24
C PRO A 49 -1.43 -0.92 8.13
N THR A 50 -1.82 -1.77 7.18
CA THR A 50 -1.21 -3.09 6.94
C THR A 50 0.28 -3.02 6.62
N ALA A 51 0.68 -2.05 5.80
CA ALA A 51 2.06 -1.90 5.36
C ALA A 51 2.94 -1.31 6.47
N ARG A 52 2.43 -0.32 7.21
CA ARG A 52 3.08 0.22 8.41
C ARG A 52 3.24 -0.83 9.50
N TYR A 53 2.21 -1.65 9.71
CA TYR A 53 2.31 -2.74 10.66
C TYR A 53 3.43 -3.69 10.25
N ALA A 54 3.46 -4.13 8.98
CA ALA A 54 4.53 -4.98 8.45
C ALA A 54 5.94 -4.38 8.58
N SER A 55 6.09 -3.05 8.47
CA SER A 55 7.40 -2.37 8.58
C SER A 55 7.95 -2.28 10.01
N GLY A 56 7.17 -2.66 11.02
CA GLY A 56 7.61 -2.65 12.42
C GLY A 56 6.85 -1.66 13.30
N GLU A 57 5.98 -0.84 12.72
CA GLU A 57 5.27 0.18 13.48
C GLU A 57 4.23 -0.43 14.43
N ALA A 58 4.04 0.23 15.57
CA ALA A 58 2.93 -0.05 16.47
C ALA A 58 1.64 0.54 15.86
N VAL A 59 0.90 -0.30 15.15
CA VAL A 59 -0.39 0.04 14.52
C VAL A 59 -1.49 -0.69 15.28
N ASP A 60 -2.59 0.01 15.57
CA ASP A 60 -3.79 -0.61 16.11
C ASP A 60 -4.34 -1.63 15.11
N LEU A 61 -4.53 -2.88 15.55
CA LEU A 61 -5.05 -3.94 14.70
C LEU A 61 -6.45 -3.62 14.17
N ALA A 62 -7.24 -2.79 14.87
CA ALA A 62 -8.53 -2.31 14.38
C ALA A 62 -8.40 -1.57 13.03
N LEU A 63 -7.34 -0.77 12.85
CA LEU A 63 -7.10 -0.05 11.59
C LEU A 63 -6.75 -0.99 10.43
N ILE A 64 -6.09 -2.10 10.72
CA ILE A 64 -5.79 -3.14 9.73
C ILE A 64 -7.08 -3.88 9.35
N ILE A 65 -7.91 -4.21 10.33
CA ILE A 65 -9.21 -4.85 10.12
C ILE A 65 -10.12 -3.94 9.27
N GLU A 66 -10.18 -2.64 9.57
CA GLU A 66 -10.94 -1.65 8.79
C GLU A 66 -10.43 -1.57 7.35
N GLU A 67 -9.11 -1.49 7.15
CA GLU A 67 -8.51 -1.50 5.82
C GLU A 67 -8.88 -2.75 5.02
N TRP A 68 -8.83 -3.93 5.65
CA TRP A 68 -9.14 -5.19 5.00
C TRP A 68 -10.62 -5.36 4.71
N ARG A 69 -11.50 -4.93 5.60
CA ARG A 69 -12.96 -4.96 5.37
C ARG A 69 -13.37 -4.03 4.23
N ASP A 70 -12.74 -2.86 4.12
CA ASP A 70 -12.97 -1.93 3.01
C ASP A 70 -12.50 -2.52 1.66
N ARG A 71 -11.32 -3.14 1.63
CA ARG A 71 -10.74 -3.69 0.38
C ARG A 71 -11.22 -5.07 -0.01
N PHE A 72 -11.54 -5.92 0.96
CA PHE A 72 -11.86 -7.33 0.78
C PHE A 72 -13.12 -7.70 1.57
N PRO A 73 -14.27 -7.09 1.28
CA PRO A 73 -15.49 -7.23 2.10
C PRO A 73 -16.08 -8.64 2.15
N GLN A 74 -15.63 -9.54 1.27
CA GLN A 74 -16.08 -10.94 1.22
C GLN A 74 -15.06 -11.92 1.81
N THR A 75 -13.90 -11.43 2.24
CA THR A 75 -12.85 -12.27 2.83
C THR A 75 -12.93 -12.15 4.35
N PRO A 76 -13.14 -13.26 5.08
CA PRO A 76 -13.21 -13.23 6.54
C PRO A 76 -11.88 -12.78 7.15
N VAL A 77 -11.95 -12.13 8.31
CA VAL A 77 -10.78 -11.71 9.08
C VAL A 77 -10.75 -12.48 10.39
N TYR A 78 -9.60 -13.07 10.69
CA TYR A 78 -9.37 -13.86 11.88
C TYR A 78 -8.55 -13.07 12.89
N ALA A 79 -8.93 -13.14 14.16
CA ALA A 79 -8.09 -12.72 15.28
C ALA A 79 -7.31 -13.92 15.77
N CYS A 80 -5.99 -13.76 15.89
CA CYS A 80 -5.08 -14.80 16.29
C CYS A 80 -4.27 -14.37 17.52
N ALA A 81 -4.01 -15.30 18.43
CA ALA A 81 -3.15 -15.09 19.59
C ALA A 81 -2.06 -16.15 19.65
N CYS A 82 -0.82 -15.74 19.90
CA CYS A 82 0.29 -16.68 20.09
C CYS A 82 0.09 -17.47 21.39
N LEU A 83 0.01 -18.80 21.33
CA LEU A 83 -0.14 -19.63 22.55
C LEU A 83 1.20 -20.17 23.05
N GLU A 84 2.19 -20.26 22.16
CA GLU A 84 3.53 -20.69 22.50
C GLU A 84 4.32 -19.60 23.23
N ALA A 85 5.52 -19.94 23.72
CA ALA A 85 6.42 -18.93 24.29
C ALA A 85 6.79 -17.85 23.26
N THR A 86 7.04 -18.30 22.03
CA THR A 86 7.32 -17.48 20.85
C THR A 86 6.64 -18.12 19.64
N CYS A 87 5.98 -17.30 18.83
CA CYS A 87 5.45 -17.71 17.53
C CYS A 87 6.19 -16.94 16.42
N ASP A 88 6.77 -17.66 15.46
CA ASP A 88 7.61 -17.06 14.42
C ASP A 88 6.85 -16.89 13.10
N SER A 89 6.53 -15.63 12.79
CA SER A 89 5.98 -15.21 11.50
C SER A 89 6.97 -14.30 10.78
N SER A 90 8.28 -14.53 10.87
CA SER A 90 9.30 -13.73 10.17
C SER A 90 9.37 -14.03 8.67
N ALA A 91 8.98 -15.24 8.24
CA ALA A 91 9.02 -15.67 6.84
C ALA A 91 7.76 -15.31 6.03
N ILE A 92 6.67 -14.95 6.71
CA ILE A 92 5.38 -14.59 6.12
C ILE A 92 4.91 -13.27 6.71
N TRP A 93 3.97 -12.57 6.06
CA TRP A 93 3.39 -11.38 6.69
C TRP A 93 2.86 -11.74 8.10
N PRO A 94 3.12 -10.93 9.16
CA PRO A 94 3.66 -9.56 9.16
C PRO A 94 5.17 -9.44 9.42
N PHE A 95 5.95 -10.47 9.08
CA PHE A 95 7.42 -10.50 9.07
C PHE A 95 8.04 -10.21 10.44
N ARG A 96 7.49 -10.81 11.49
CA ARG A 96 7.96 -10.63 12.88
C ARG A 96 7.70 -11.83 13.77
N GLN A 97 8.33 -11.81 14.93
CA GLN A 97 8.07 -12.76 16.01
C GLN A 97 7.08 -12.16 17.01
N PHE A 98 6.32 -13.06 17.63
CA PHE A 98 5.30 -12.73 18.62
C PHE A 98 5.62 -13.43 19.92
N THR A 99 5.43 -12.72 21.02
CA THR A 99 5.48 -13.31 22.37
C THR A 99 4.12 -13.90 22.75
N ARG A 100 4.10 -14.78 23.75
CA ARG A 100 2.86 -15.40 24.24
C ARG A 100 1.75 -14.36 24.48
N TYR A 101 0.56 -14.69 24.00
CA TYR A 101 -0.67 -13.89 24.00
C TYR A 101 -0.64 -12.59 23.19
N GLN A 102 0.46 -12.30 22.50
CA GLN A 102 0.49 -11.15 21.61
C GLN A 102 -0.45 -11.41 20.41
N PRO A 103 -1.32 -10.45 20.09
CA PRO A 103 -2.31 -10.63 19.02
C PRO A 103 -1.74 -10.33 17.64
N LEU A 104 -2.32 -10.96 16.63
CA LEU A 104 -2.25 -10.57 15.23
C LEU A 104 -3.61 -10.79 14.55
N VAL A 105 -3.76 -10.28 13.34
CA VAL A 105 -4.93 -10.55 12.50
C VAL A 105 -4.50 -11.26 11.23
N ALA A 106 -5.35 -12.13 10.68
CA ALA A 106 -5.10 -12.82 9.42
C ALA A 106 -6.26 -12.62 8.44
N LEU A 107 -5.94 -12.35 7.18
CA LEU A 107 -6.92 -12.17 6.13
C LEU A 107 -7.20 -13.51 5.45
N GLY A 108 -8.39 -14.06 5.66
CA GLY A 108 -8.84 -15.31 5.06
C GLY A 108 -8.36 -16.58 5.79
N PRO A 109 -9.06 -17.70 5.55
CA PRO A 109 -8.84 -18.96 6.26
C PRO A 109 -7.44 -19.54 6.01
N THR A 110 -6.92 -19.43 4.79
CA THR A 110 -5.58 -19.94 4.46
C THR A 110 -4.48 -19.30 5.30
N ASN A 111 -4.54 -17.98 5.51
CA ASN A 111 -3.54 -17.26 6.31
C ASN A 111 -3.72 -17.56 7.80
N ALA A 112 -4.96 -17.65 8.28
CA ALA A 112 -5.26 -18.05 9.65
C ALA A 112 -4.74 -19.46 9.95
N ALA A 113 -5.10 -20.46 9.14
CA ALA A 113 -4.60 -21.83 9.27
C ALA A 113 -3.06 -21.90 9.12
N THR A 114 -2.45 -21.01 8.36
CA THR A 114 -0.98 -20.91 8.27
C THR A 114 -0.36 -20.41 9.57
N ASN A 115 -0.97 -19.42 10.21
CA ASN A 115 -0.55 -18.96 11.53
C ASN A 115 -0.78 -20.03 12.60
N GLU A 116 -1.86 -20.81 12.54
CA GLU A 116 -2.06 -21.90 13.50
C GLU A 116 -0.90 -22.92 13.48
N ARG A 117 -0.36 -23.23 12.29
CA ARG A 117 0.84 -24.07 12.16
C ARG A 117 2.10 -23.45 12.76
N GLN A 118 2.10 -22.15 13.07
CA GLN A 118 3.18 -21.43 13.75
C GLN A 118 2.93 -21.24 15.26
N GLY A 119 1.91 -21.90 15.83
CA GLY A 119 1.61 -21.84 17.27
C GLY A 119 0.61 -20.76 17.67
N PHE A 120 -0.08 -20.15 16.70
CA PHE A 120 -1.21 -19.27 16.97
C PHE A 120 -2.50 -20.08 17.16
N ASN A 121 -3.47 -19.48 17.83
CA ASN A 121 -4.86 -19.94 17.85
C ASN A 121 -5.73 -18.84 17.24
N CYS A 122 -6.49 -19.17 16.21
CA CYS A 122 -7.15 -18.20 15.34
C CYS A 122 -8.66 -18.43 15.27
N PHE A 123 -9.44 -17.36 15.37
CA PHE A 123 -10.90 -17.43 15.21
C PHE A 123 -11.40 -16.30 14.32
N ASP A 124 -12.38 -16.60 13.48
CA ASP A 124 -13.09 -15.60 12.70
C ASP A 124 -13.72 -14.56 13.64
N ILE A 125 -13.49 -13.28 13.38
CA ILE A 125 -13.89 -12.18 14.28
C ILE A 125 -15.42 -12.02 14.35
N GLU A 126 -16.15 -12.47 13.34
CA GLU A 126 -17.60 -12.30 13.26
C GLU A 126 -18.35 -13.53 13.77
N THR A 127 -17.87 -14.73 13.44
CA THR A 127 -18.54 -16.00 13.71
C THR A 127 -17.91 -16.77 14.86
N GLY A 128 -16.66 -16.49 15.20
CA GLY A 128 -15.89 -17.26 16.19
C GLY A 128 -15.48 -18.65 15.70
N ALA A 129 -15.63 -18.95 14.41
CA ALA A 129 -15.28 -20.25 13.84
C ALA A 129 -13.77 -20.40 13.63
N ASP A 130 -13.29 -21.64 13.72
CA ASP A 130 -11.93 -22.03 13.34
C ASP A 130 -11.70 -21.87 11.83
N PRO A 131 -10.45 -21.68 11.37
CA PRO A 131 -10.14 -21.61 9.95
C PRO A 131 -10.24 -23.00 9.29
N THR A 132 -11.31 -23.24 8.53
CA THR A 132 -11.54 -24.48 7.74
C THR A 132 -10.99 -24.40 6.32
#